data_AF-A0A372RVB5-F1
#
_entry.id   AF-A0A372RVB5-F1
#
_cell.length_a   1.000
_cell.length_b   1.000
_cell.length_c   1.000
_cell.angle_alpha   90.00
_cell.angle_beta   90.00
_cell.angle_gamma   90.00
#
_symmetry.space_group_name_H-M   'P 1'
#
loop_
_entity.id
_entity.type
_entity.pdbx_description
1 polymer ?
#
loop_
_entity_poly.entity_id
_entity_poly.type
_entity_poly.pdbx_seq_one_letter_code
_entity_poly.pdbx_strand_id
1 'polypeptide(L)'
;MRVKKQEKRKEKVVYTPYKKSTKNSDQMKNLKEKLSELDEIFKETENEMDWKKLKADVAWDIKDSYDLSSDKEFKEWSMKKNNFMLLGQKIISEAKKSEILKEYTMLNEDFTSRLKDENFSTDTKSTGDKRPVPNSPGVEISRKKEEKKKDKKKKKTEKEYW
;
A
#
# COMPACT_ATOMS: atom_id res chain seq x y z
N MET A 1 -22.69 5.18 -25.28
CA MET A 1 -22.29 4.67 -23.95
C MET A 1 -20.76 4.70 -23.87
N ARG A 2 -20.17 5.48 -22.96
CA ARG A 2 -18.72 5.40 -22.68
C ARG A 2 -18.50 4.26 -21.69
N VAL A 3 -17.90 3.18 -22.16
CA VAL A 3 -17.44 2.08 -21.31
C VAL A 3 -16.35 2.66 -20.40
N LYS A 4 -16.65 2.82 -19.12
CA LYS A 4 -15.64 3.14 -18.11
C LYS A 4 -14.72 1.93 -18.04
N LYS A 5 -13.53 2.05 -18.63
CA LYS A 5 -12.45 1.07 -18.49
C LYS A 5 -12.20 0.94 -17.00
N GLN A 6 -12.62 -0.19 -16.42
CA GLN A 6 -12.27 -0.52 -15.04
C GLN A 6 -10.77 -0.74 -15.03
N GLU A 7 -10.06 0.27 -14.54
CA GLU A 7 -8.64 0.17 -14.22
C GLU A 7 -8.53 -0.90 -13.14
N LYS A 8 -8.18 -2.12 -13.56
CA LYS A 8 -7.87 -3.23 -12.66
C LYS A 8 -6.76 -2.72 -11.74
N ARG A 9 -7.10 -2.43 -10.49
CA ARG A 9 -6.14 -2.10 -9.44
C ARG A 9 -5.18 -3.30 -9.38
N LYS A 10 -3.95 -3.11 -9.85
CA LYS A 10 -2.88 -4.08 -9.65
C LYS A 10 -2.71 -4.21 -8.13
N GLU A 11 -2.61 -5.43 -7.63
CA GLU A 11 -2.27 -5.68 -6.23
C GLU A 11 -0.98 -4.91 -5.93
N LYS A 12 -1.02 -3.96 -4.98
CA LYS A 12 0.11 -3.09 -4.67
C LYS A 12 1.23 -3.93 -4.05
N VAL A 13 2.46 -3.74 -4.51
CA VAL A 13 3.64 -4.44 -4.01
C VAL A 13 3.85 -4.13 -2.53
N VAL A 14 3.79 -5.14 -1.67
CA VAL A 14 4.05 -4.97 -0.23
C VAL A 14 5.57 -4.88 -0.03
N TYR A 15 6.08 -3.71 0.33
CA TYR A 15 7.50 -3.57 0.67
C TYR A 15 7.81 -4.22 2.02
N THR A 16 8.72 -5.19 2.03
CA THR A 16 9.26 -5.73 3.29
C THR A 16 10.69 -5.23 3.54
N PRO A 17 11.00 -4.64 4.71
CA PRO A 17 12.34 -4.12 4.97
C PRO A 17 13.42 -5.19 4.83
N TYR A 18 14.51 -4.86 4.13
CA TYR A 18 15.66 -5.76 4.00
C TYR A 18 16.20 -6.16 5.38
N LYS A 19 16.32 -7.47 5.61
CA LYS A 19 16.97 -8.10 6.76
C LYS A 19 18.21 -8.85 6.29
N LYS A 20 19.36 -8.53 6.86
CA LYS A 20 20.62 -9.22 6.56
C LYS A 20 20.55 -10.65 7.11
N SER A 21 20.60 -11.64 6.22
CA SER A 21 20.67 -13.06 6.61
C SER A 21 22.00 -13.38 7.31
N THR A 22 22.12 -14.48 8.05
CA THR A 22 23.40 -14.93 8.64
C THR A 22 24.23 -15.78 7.67
N LYS A 23 23.60 -16.35 6.63
CA LYS A 23 24.27 -17.20 5.63
C LYS A 23 24.65 -16.40 4.37
N ASN A 24 25.92 -16.45 3.98
CA ASN A 24 26.46 -15.66 2.86
C ASN A 24 25.84 -15.96 1.48
N SER A 25 25.37 -17.19 1.20
CA SER A 25 24.67 -17.49 -0.05
C SER A 25 23.31 -16.78 -0.12
N ASP A 26 22.57 -16.85 0.98
CA ASP A 26 21.20 -16.36 1.08
C ASP A 26 21.20 -14.83 1.16
N GLN A 27 22.24 -14.24 1.78
CA GLN A 27 22.43 -12.78 1.78
C GLN A 27 22.48 -12.19 0.37
N MET A 28 23.23 -12.81 -0.55
CA MET A 28 23.39 -12.32 -1.92
C MET A 28 22.08 -12.40 -2.70
N LYS A 29 21.36 -13.52 -2.55
CA LYS A 29 20.06 -13.74 -3.21
C LYS A 29 19.02 -12.74 -2.70
N ASN A 30 18.86 -12.64 -1.38
CA ASN A 30 17.93 -11.70 -0.75
C ASN A 30 18.24 -10.24 -1.12
N LEU A 31 19.53 -9.89 -1.24
CA LEU A 31 19.93 -8.54 -1.63
C LEU A 31 19.50 -8.23 -3.07
N LYS A 32 19.71 -9.15 -4.00
CA LYS A 32 19.30 -8.98 -5.41
C LYS A 32 17.78 -8.86 -5.54
N GLU A 33 17.05 -9.72 -4.84
CA GLU A 33 15.58 -9.67 -4.80
C GLU A 33 15.09 -8.32 -4.29
N LYS A 34 15.68 -7.79 -3.21
CA LYS A 34 15.31 -6.47 -2.67
C LYS A 34 15.65 -5.29 -3.58
N LEU A 35 16.78 -5.36 -4.28
CA LEU A 35 17.10 -4.33 -5.28
C LEU A 35 16.10 -4.35 -6.45
N SER A 36 15.61 -5.54 -6.85
CA SER A 36 14.58 -5.67 -7.88
C SER A 36 13.22 -5.12 -7.41
N GLU A 37 12.81 -5.44 -6.19
CA GLU A 37 11.57 -4.93 -5.59
C GLU A 37 11.57 -3.40 -5.50
N LEU A 38 12.69 -2.79 -5.11
CA LEU A 38 12.83 -1.33 -5.15
C LEU A 38 12.76 -0.79 -6.58
N ASP A 39 13.41 -1.44 -7.54
CA ASP A 39 13.35 -1.03 -8.95
C ASP A 39 11.91 -1.01 -9.49
N GLU A 40 11.10 -2.00 -9.10
CA GLU A 40 9.67 -2.08 -9.42
C GLU A 40 8.86 -0.97 -8.74
N ILE A 41 9.05 -0.74 -7.43
CA ILE A 41 8.34 0.32 -6.68
C ILE A 41 8.61 1.70 -7.28
N PHE A 42 9.87 2.01 -7.60
CA PHE A 42 10.22 3.32 -8.19
C PHE A 42 9.68 3.48 -9.62
N LYS A 43 9.56 2.38 -10.39
CA LYS A 43 8.88 2.40 -11.70
C LYS A 43 7.38 2.61 -11.56
N GLU A 44 6.74 1.92 -10.62
CA GLU A 44 5.28 2.02 -10.40
C GLU A 44 4.85 3.40 -9.87
N THR A 45 5.72 4.04 -9.10
CA THR A 45 5.46 5.38 -8.54
C THR A 45 5.89 6.52 -9.47
N GLU A 46 6.30 6.22 -10.71
CA GLU A 46 6.77 7.19 -11.70
C GLU A 46 8.03 7.99 -11.27
N ASN A 47 8.76 7.49 -10.27
CA ASN A 47 9.95 8.13 -9.68
C ASN A 47 11.27 7.54 -10.23
N GLU A 48 11.29 7.11 -11.48
CA GLU A 48 12.48 6.47 -12.08
C GLU A 48 13.70 7.40 -12.12
N MET A 49 13.47 8.71 -12.25
CA MET A 49 14.55 9.71 -12.26
C MET A 49 15.20 9.86 -10.89
N ASP A 50 14.41 9.92 -9.81
CA ASP A 50 14.94 9.95 -8.45
C ASP A 50 15.70 8.68 -8.11
N TRP A 51 15.22 7.54 -8.62
CA TRP A 51 15.93 6.27 -8.47
C TRP A 51 17.29 6.26 -9.17
N LYS A 52 17.35 6.76 -10.41
CA LYS A 52 18.61 6.92 -11.15
C LYS A 52 19.57 7.86 -10.45
N LYS A 53 19.05 9.00 -9.96
CA LYS A 53 19.84 9.98 -9.21
C LYS A 53 20.41 9.37 -7.94
N LEU A 54 19.59 8.69 -7.14
CA LEU A 54 20.02 8.02 -5.92
C LEU A 54 21.13 6.98 -6.19
N LYS A 55 20.98 6.15 -7.22
CA LYS A 55 22.03 5.20 -7.61
C LYS A 55 23.31 5.91 -8.03
N ALA A 56 23.20 7.01 -8.78
CA ALA A 56 24.35 7.80 -9.21
C ALA A 56 25.06 8.46 -8.03
N ASP A 57 24.33 9.04 -7.08
CA ASP A 57 24.88 9.65 -5.87
C ASP A 57 25.63 8.61 -5.03
N VAL A 58 25.04 7.43 -4.81
CA VAL A 58 25.70 6.33 -4.10
C VAL A 58 26.95 5.83 -4.83
N ALA A 59 26.91 5.76 -6.16
CA ALA A 59 28.06 5.37 -6.98
C ALA A 59 29.19 6.42 -6.90
N TRP A 60 28.85 7.71 -6.91
CA TRP A 60 29.79 8.81 -6.74
C TRP A 60 30.49 8.75 -5.39
N ASP A 61 29.76 8.60 -4.29
CA ASP A 61 30.36 8.46 -2.97
C ASP A 61 31.34 7.28 -2.88
N ILE A 62 31.01 6.17 -3.53
CA ILE A 62 31.88 4.99 -3.53
C ILE A 62 33.11 5.23 -4.40
N LYS A 63 32.96 5.89 -5.55
CA LYS A 63 34.11 6.26 -6.36
C LYS A 63 35.07 7.16 -5.59
N ASP A 64 34.54 8.17 -4.92
CA ASP A 64 35.32 9.10 -4.11
C ASP A 64 36.01 8.39 -2.94
N SER A 65 35.28 7.56 -2.17
CA SER A 65 35.86 6.87 -1.00
C SER A 65 36.88 5.77 -1.30
N TYR A 66 36.89 5.24 -2.53
CA TYR A 66 37.83 4.20 -2.96
C TYR A 66 38.80 4.69 -4.05
N ASP A 67 38.88 6.00 -4.28
CA ASP A 67 39.73 6.64 -5.29
C ASP A 67 39.57 6.03 -6.70
N LEU A 68 38.34 5.67 -7.07
CA LEU A 68 38.02 5.09 -8.37
C LEU A 68 37.78 6.20 -9.39
N SER A 69 38.72 6.36 -10.31
CA SER A 69 38.75 7.47 -11.26
C SER A 69 37.82 7.28 -12.46
N SER A 70 37.50 6.04 -12.81
CA SER A 70 36.72 5.72 -14.01
C SER A 70 35.51 4.83 -13.76
N ASP A 71 34.51 4.91 -14.65
CA ASP A 71 33.38 3.98 -14.68
C ASP A 71 33.82 2.53 -14.85
N LYS A 72 34.92 2.30 -15.59
CA LYS A 72 35.47 0.96 -15.82
C LYS A 72 36.01 0.37 -14.51
N GLU A 73 36.80 1.14 -13.77
CA GLU A 73 37.33 0.74 -12.45
C GLU A 73 36.20 0.50 -11.46
N PHE A 74 35.19 1.37 -11.43
CA PHE A 74 34.01 1.16 -10.60
C PHE A 74 33.23 -0.11 -10.97
N LYS A 75 33.10 -0.39 -12.26
CA LYS A 75 32.46 -1.62 -12.74
C LYS A 75 33.24 -2.86 -12.30
N GLU A 76 34.56 -2.87 -12.47
CA GLU A 76 35.41 -3.98 -12.02
C GLU A 76 35.40 -4.14 -10.50
N TRP A 77 35.44 -3.02 -9.77
CA TRP A 77 35.31 -3.00 -8.32
C TRP A 77 33.97 -3.58 -7.85
N SER A 78 32.86 -3.17 -8.45
CA SER A 78 31.51 -3.59 -8.06
C SER A 78 31.21 -5.06 -8.40
N MET A 79 31.92 -5.66 -9.37
CA MET A 79 31.76 -7.09 -9.67
C MET A 79 32.33 -8.03 -8.60
N LYS A 80 33.25 -7.54 -7.74
CA LYS A 80 33.74 -8.34 -6.61
C LYS A 80 32.60 -8.58 -5.62
N LYS A 81 32.40 -9.83 -5.22
CA LYS A 81 31.23 -10.26 -4.41
C LYS A 81 30.99 -9.37 -3.17
N ASN A 82 32.03 -9.10 -2.39
CA ASN A 82 31.90 -8.30 -1.16
C ASN A 82 31.55 -6.83 -1.46
N ASN A 83 32.09 -6.30 -2.55
CA ASN A 83 31.85 -4.92 -2.98
C ASN A 83 30.44 -4.74 -3.53
N PHE A 84 29.95 -5.70 -4.33
CA PHE A 84 28.55 -5.74 -4.75
C PHE A 84 27.61 -5.71 -3.55
N MET A 85 27.92 -6.50 -2.53
CA MET A 85 27.10 -6.56 -1.31
C MET A 85 27.09 -5.23 -0.56
N LEU A 86 28.26 -4.58 -0.43
CA LEU A 86 28.37 -3.26 0.18
C LEU A 86 27.58 -2.21 -0.60
N LEU A 87 27.77 -2.15 -1.92
CA LEU A 87 27.07 -1.24 -2.82
C LEU A 87 25.55 -1.42 -2.72
N GLY A 88 25.07 -2.66 -2.83
CA GLY A 88 23.64 -2.95 -2.74
C GLY A 88 23.04 -2.58 -1.38
N GLN A 89 23.77 -2.84 -0.28
CA GLN A 89 23.33 -2.44 1.06
C GLN A 89 23.27 -0.91 1.22
N LYS A 90 24.23 -0.18 0.65
CA LYS A 90 24.23 1.29 0.67
C LYS A 90 23.05 1.85 -0.14
N ILE A 91 22.80 1.34 -1.35
CA ILE A 91 21.65 1.72 -2.18
C ILE A 91 20.33 1.49 -1.41
N ILE A 92 20.13 0.31 -0.81
CA ILE A 92 18.91 0.01 -0.05
C ILE A 92 18.76 0.95 1.15
N SER A 93 19.86 1.28 1.82
CA SER A 93 19.84 2.16 2.99
C SER A 93 19.44 3.59 2.61
N GLU A 94 19.97 4.13 1.51
CA GLU A 94 19.56 5.44 1.00
C GLU A 94 18.13 5.43 0.46
N ALA A 95 17.72 4.36 -0.24
CA ALA A 95 16.34 4.21 -0.71
C ALA A 95 15.33 4.21 0.45
N LYS A 96 15.68 3.64 1.60
CA LYS A 96 14.83 3.67 2.80
C LYS A 96 14.70 5.05 3.42
N LYS A 97 15.71 5.91 3.26
CA LYS A 97 15.67 7.30 3.73
C LYS A 97 14.92 8.22 2.78
N SER A 98 14.77 7.83 1.51
CA SER A 98 14.07 8.66 0.53
C SER A 98 12.60 8.82 0.89
N GLU A 99 12.07 10.02 0.61
CA GLU A 99 10.69 10.37 0.89
C GLU A 99 9.72 9.47 0.11
N ILE A 100 10.07 9.10 -1.12
CA ILE A 100 9.28 8.22 -1.99
C ILE A 100 8.98 6.88 -1.32
N LEU A 101 9.99 6.19 -0.75
CA LEU A 101 9.76 4.89 -0.12
C LEU A 101 9.03 5.04 1.21
N LYS A 102 9.24 6.16 1.92
CA LYS A 102 8.52 6.49 3.15
C LYS A 102 7.03 6.74 2.89
N GLU A 103 6.69 7.52 1.86
CA GLU A 103 5.30 7.74 1.45
C GLU A 103 4.64 6.44 0.98
N TYR A 104 5.35 5.64 0.18
CA TYR A 104 4.86 4.34 -0.28
C TYR A 104 4.51 3.39 0.87
N THR A 105 5.37 3.33 1.90
CA THR A 105 5.14 2.48 3.08
C THR A 105 4.05 3.05 3.99
N MET A 106 4.02 4.36 4.23
CA MET A 106 2.99 5.02 5.05
C MET A 106 1.59 4.92 4.45
N LEU A 107 1.45 5.09 3.13
CA LEU A 107 0.18 4.89 2.44
C LEU A 107 -0.36 3.48 2.67
N ASN A 108 0.52 2.46 2.66
CA ASN A 108 0.12 1.07 2.91
C ASN A 108 -0.35 0.82 4.36
N GLU A 109 0.25 1.50 5.34
CA GLU A 109 -0.19 1.43 6.74
C GLU A 109 -1.58 2.07 6.93
N ASP A 110 -1.85 3.23 6.32
CA ASP A 110 -3.16 3.91 6.38
C ASP A 110 -4.29 3.09 5.73
N PHE A 111 -4.02 2.38 4.63
CA PHE A 111 -5.02 1.46 4.08
C PHE A 111 -5.32 0.29 5.03
N THR A 112 -4.29 -0.21 5.73
CA THR A 112 -4.44 -1.32 6.66
C THR A 112 -5.18 -0.90 7.93
N SER A 113 -4.91 0.30 8.45
CA SER A 113 -5.64 0.85 9.59
C SER A 113 -7.10 1.08 9.23
N ARG A 114 -7.42 1.67 8.06
CA ARG A 114 -8.81 1.84 7.59
C ARG A 114 -9.56 0.51 7.36
N LEU A 115 -8.85 -0.55 6.97
CA LEU A 115 -9.42 -1.91 6.88
C LEU A 115 -9.70 -2.53 8.25
N LYS A 116 -8.90 -2.17 9.26
CA LYS A 116 -9.03 -2.62 10.65
C LYS A 116 -9.87 -1.69 11.53
N ASP A 117 -10.25 -0.52 10.99
CA ASP A 117 -10.92 0.54 11.72
C ASP A 117 -12.23 0.06 12.36
N GLU A 118 -12.52 0.63 13.53
CA GLU A 118 -13.40 0.12 14.59
C GLU A 118 -14.84 -0.27 14.20
N ASN A 119 -15.32 0.08 13.01
CA ASN A 119 -16.61 -0.44 12.52
C ASN A 119 -16.65 -1.97 12.47
N PHE A 120 -15.50 -2.67 12.46
CA PHE A 120 -15.44 -4.11 12.62
C PHE A 120 -15.45 -4.57 14.10
N SER A 121 -14.75 -3.86 15.00
CA SER A 121 -14.64 -4.26 16.43
C SER A 121 -15.91 -3.96 17.24
N THR A 122 -16.67 -2.94 16.87
CA THR A 122 -17.98 -2.68 17.49
C THR A 122 -19.11 -3.51 16.88
N ASP A 123 -18.86 -4.21 15.76
CA ASP A 123 -19.83 -5.09 15.12
C ASP A 123 -19.75 -6.48 15.77
N THR A 124 -20.38 -6.62 16.95
CA THR A 124 -20.49 -7.90 17.68
C THR A 124 -21.40 -8.92 16.97
N LYS A 125 -21.66 -8.75 15.67
CA LYS A 125 -22.71 -9.42 14.91
C LYS A 125 -22.10 -10.55 14.08
N SER A 126 -22.65 -11.74 14.22
CA SER A 126 -22.27 -12.90 13.39
C SER A 126 -22.65 -12.66 11.92
N THR A 127 -21.88 -13.26 11.00
CA THR A 127 -22.06 -13.23 9.54
C THR A 127 -23.50 -13.60 9.16
N GLY A 128 -24.36 -12.60 8.94
CA GLY A 128 -25.77 -12.79 8.58
C GLY A 128 -26.73 -11.73 9.13
N ASP A 129 -26.33 -11.00 10.17
CA ASP A 129 -27.16 -9.94 10.75
C ASP A 129 -27.10 -8.64 9.91
N LYS A 130 -28.28 -8.03 9.66
CA LYS A 130 -28.35 -6.71 9.02
C LYS A 130 -27.74 -5.65 9.95
N ARG A 131 -26.94 -4.75 9.39
CA ARG A 131 -26.37 -3.60 10.11
C ARG A 131 -27.48 -2.84 10.86
N PRO A 132 -27.25 -2.41 12.12
CA PRO A 132 -28.17 -1.50 12.79
C PRO A 132 -28.36 -0.27 11.92
N VAL A 133 -29.61 0.08 11.65
CA VAL A 133 -29.91 1.32 10.94
C VAL A 133 -29.48 2.45 11.88
N PRO A 134 -28.54 3.33 11.50
CA PRO A 134 -28.19 4.46 12.35
C PRO A 134 -29.48 5.25 12.63
N ASN A 135 -29.65 5.72 13.86
CA ASN A 135 -30.74 6.62 14.25
C ASN A 135 -30.51 8.01 13.60
N SER A 136 -30.40 8.04 12.28
CA SER A 136 -30.44 9.25 11.48
C SER A 136 -31.90 9.71 11.44
N PRO A 137 -32.16 11.02 11.56
CA PRO A 137 -33.52 11.58 11.61
C PRO A 137 -34.43 11.10 10.47
N GLY A 138 -33.87 10.75 9.31
CA GLY A 138 -34.61 10.22 8.16
C GLY A 138 -35.34 8.88 8.40
N VAL A 139 -34.87 8.05 9.33
CA VAL A 139 -35.43 6.71 9.60
C VAL A 139 -36.69 6.77 10.46
N GLU A 140 -36.78 7.73 11.38
CA GLU A 140 -38.00 7.96 12.15
C GLU A 140 -39.13 8.52 11.28
N ILE A 141 -38.77 9.38 10.31
CA ILE A 141 -39.73 10.00 9.39
C ILE A 141 -40.36 8.94 8.47
N SER A 142 -39.57 7.97 7.99
CA SER A 142 -40.08 6.87 7.16
C SER A 142 -40.94 5.88 7.96
N ARG A 143 -40.55 5.51 9.19
CA ARG A 143 -41.36 4.66 10.08
C ARG A 143 -42.73 5.28 10.41
N LYS A 144 -42.77 6.56 10.80
CA LYS A 144 -44.03 7.28 11.06
C LYS A 144 -44.94 7.36 9.83
N LYS A 145 -44.36 7.39 8.62
CA LYS A 145 -45.12 7.45 7.36
C LYS A 145 -45.75 6.11 6.99
N GLU A 146 -45.11 4.99 7.34
CA GLU A 146 -45.68 3.64 7.16
C GLU A 146 -46.77 3.32 8.17
N GLU A 147 -46.60 3.69 9.44
CA GLU A 147 -47.63 3.51 10.47
C GLU A 147 -48.92 4.25 10.13
N LYS A 148 -48.82 5.53 9.74
CA LYS A 148 -49.97 6.32 9.28
C LYS A 148 -50.67 5.75 8.05
N LYS A 149 -49.96 5.03 7.17
CA LYS A 149 -50.55 4.34 6.01
C LYS A 149 -51.31 3.07 6.43
N LYS A 150 -50.78 2.31 7.40
CA LYS A 150 -51.44 1.10 7.92
C LYS A 150 -52.73 1.45 8.68
N ASP A 151 -52.73 2.51 9.49
CA ASP A 151 -53.92 2.96 10.22
C ASP A 151 -55.01 3.49 9.29
N LYS A 152 -54.65 4.21 8.22
CA LYS A 152 -55.61 4.63 7.18
C LYS A 152 -56.22 3.45 6.41
N LYS A 153 -55.48 2.35 6.25
CA LYS A 153 -55.98 1.15 5.57
C LYS A 153 -56.97 0.38 6.45
N LYS A 154 -56.68 0.25 7.76
CA LYS A 154 -57.60 -0.37 8.74
C LYS A 154 -58.92 0.39 8.91
N LYS A 155 -58.87 1.72 9.00
CA LYS A 155 -60.08 2.57 9.08
C LYS A 155 -60.94 2.56 7.81
N LYS A 156 -60.37 2.21 6.65
CA LYS A 156 -61.14 2.05 5.40
C LYS A 156 -61.85 0.71 5.37
N THR A 157 -61.18 -0.37 5.77
CA THR A 157 -61.79 -1.70 5.85
C THR A 157 -62.87 -1.79 6.91
N GLU A 158 -62.78 -1.08 8.03
CA GLU A 158 -63.85 -1.06 9.06
C GLU A 158 -65.10 -0.28 8.62
N LYS A 159 -64.99 0.63 7.65
CA LYS A 159 -66.11 1.40 7.09
C LYS A 159 -66.83 0.71 5.92
N GLU A 160 -66.28 -0.40 5.41
CA GLU A 160 -66.89 -1.19 4.33
C GLU A 160 -67.79 -2.33 4.86
N TYR A 161 -67.88 -2.51 6.19
CA TYR A 161 -68.66 -3.57 6.83
C TYR A 161 -69.77 -3.05 7.78
N TRP A 162 -70.13 -1.77 7.68
CA TRP A 162 -71.33 -1.14 8.26
C TRP A 162 -71.91 -0.16 7.24
#